data_AF-A0A9P7DUC9-F1
#
_entry.id   AF-A0A9P7DUC9-F1
#
_cell.length_a   1.000
_cell.length_b   1.000
_cell.length_c   1.000
_cell.angle_alpha   90.00
_cell.angle_beta   90.00
_cell.angle_gamma   90.00
#
_symmetry.space_group_name_H-M   'P 1'
#
loop_
_entity.id
_entity.type
_entity.pdbx_description
1 polymer ?
#
loop_
_entity_poly.entity_id
_entity_poly.type
_entity_poly.pdbx_seq_one_letter_code
_entity_poly.pdbx_strand_id
1 'polypeptide(L)'
;MSSPLTRPTWTHTQAAALHGIRTAIGVFKPTFGQAQSLTERAQVPSEGIPEGIHVSCELAPPSSQIPASIHSTTIQLGQVPVFFYTNALSESLDAKKDVKVILHVHGGGNVSGHPTEKRFMTFFSRILHTLGKKSGAQGSSAHIIAAPSRRLATVPENLFPAALQDLFSAYHHLILRGFAAENITITGDSAGGNLALVLTYIISQSTLPMPGHVALFSPDADVTYASYTSIPHDVIPLSAYQACSSQYLGNFPANHPLASGILIPFTLTENCEWYPRGRRD
;
A
#
# COMPACT_ATOMS: atom_id res chain seq x y z
N MET A 1 36.25 -3.74 4.21
CA MET A 1 35.59 -4.22 2.98
C MET A 1 34.41 -5.09 3.39
N SER A 2 33.20 -4.58 3.27
CA SER A 2 31.96 -5.26 3.68
C SER A 2 31.60 -6.37 2.69
N SER A 3 31.42 -7.60 3.19
CA SER A 3 30.91 -8.73 2.41
C SER A 3 29.55 -8.38 1.81
N PRO A 4 29.32 -8.57 0.50
CA PRO A 4 27.99 -8.41 -0.08
C PRO A 4 27.06 -9.45 0.54
N LEU A 5 25.83 -9.06 0.81
CA LEU A 5 24.75 -9.92 1.30
C LEU A 5 24.54 -11.08 0.29
N THR A 6 25.21 -12.21 0.46
CA THR A 6 24.97 -13.39 -0.37
C THR A 6 23.66 -14.03 0.07
N ARG A 7 22.58 -13.72 -0.66
CA ARG A 7 21.32 -14.48 -0.60
C ARG A 7 21.59 -15.96 -0.94
N PRO A 8 20.71 -16.90 -0.52
CA PRO A 8 20.92 -18.34 -0.74
C PRO A 8 21.26 -18.65 -2.20
N THR A 9 22.22 -19.54 -2.45
CA THR A 9 22.52 -20.04 -3.79
C THR A 9 21.33 -20.83 -4.30
N TRP A 10 20.63 -20.28 -5.28
CA TRP A 10 19.48 -20.95 -5.89
C TRP A 10 19.90 -22.20 -6.64
N THR A 11 19.03 -23.21 -6.67
CA THR A 11 19.21 -24.37 -7.56
C THR A 11 18.99 -23.96 -9.01
N HIS A 12 19.52 -24.74 -9.97
CA HIS A 12 19.26 -24.53 -11.39
C HIS A 12 17.76 -24.47 -11.71
N THR A 13 16.95 -25.30 -11.05
CA THR A 13 15.49 -25.31 -11.19
C THR A 13 14.86 -24.00 -10.72
N GLN A 14 15.30 -23.46 -9.57
CA GLN A 14 14.80 -22.17 -9.06
C GLN A 14 15.20 -21.01 -9.98
N ALA A 15 16.43 -21.02 -10.49
CA ALA A 15 16.90 -20.02 -11.44
C ALA A 15 16.12 -20.06 -12.76
N ALA A 16 15.89 -21.27 -13.31
CA ALA A 16 15.09 -21.46 -14.52
C ALA A 16 13.63 -21.04 -14.32
N ALA A 17 13.02 -21.38 -13.17
CA ALA A 17 11.66 -20.98 -12.84
C ALA A 17 11.50 -19.46 -12.75
N LEU A 18 12.42 -18.76 -12.08
CA LEU A 18 12.42 -17.29 -12.05
C LEU A 18 12.65 -16.69 -13.41
N HIS A 19 13.56 -17.24 -14.21
CA HIS A 19 13.77 -16.75 -15.57
C HIS A 19 12.48 -16.88 -16.39
N GLY A 20 11.77 -18.00 -16.27
CA GLY A 20 10.44 -18.19 -16.86
C GLY A 20 9.42 -17.15 -16.38
N ILE A 21 9.36 -16.88 -15.06
CA ILE A 21 8.47 -15.87 -14.47
C ILE A 21 8.84 -14.46 -14.97
N ARG A 22 10.12 -14.08 -14.98
CA ARG A 22 10.60 -12.78 -15.49
C ARG A 22 10.24 -12.59 -16.95
N THR A 23 10.47 -13.61 -17.78
CA THR A 23 10.15 -13.56 -19.21
C THR A 23 8.64 -13.45 -19.42
N ALA A 24 7.85 -14.20 -18.66
CA ALA A 24 6.39 -14.09 -18.69
C ALA A 24 5.93 -12.67 -18.31
N ILE A 25 6.43 -12.09 -17.22
CA ILE A 25 6.11 -10.71 -16.78
C ILE A 25 6.57 -9.68 -17.82
N GLY A 26 7.76 -9.86 -18.42
CA GLY A 26 8.32 -8.92 -19.40
C GLY A 26 7.61 -8.93 -20.76
N VAL A 27 6.96 -10.05 -21.12
CA VAL A 27 6.15 -10.19 -22.34
C VAL A 27 4.67 -9.92 -22.06
N PHE A 28 4.23 -10.03 -20.81
CA PHE A 28 2.87 -9.71 -20.38
C PHE A 28 2.63 -8.22 -20.55
N LYS A 29 1.79 -7.87 -21.53
CA LYS A 29 1.12 -6.58 -21.54
C LYS A 29 0.05 -6.65 -20.47
N PRO A 30 0.19 -5.96 -19.34
CA PRO A 30 -0.74 -6.10 -18.25
C PRO A 30 -2.19 -5.81 -18.68
N THR A 31 -3.03 -6.83 -18.64
CA THR A 31 -4.49 -6.67 -18.55
C THR A 31 -4.77 -6.20 -17.14
N PHE A 32 -4.92 -4.89 -17.02
CA PHE A 32 -5.06 -4.19 -15.76
C PHE A 32 -6.43 -4.41 -15.11
N GLY A 33 -6.49 -4.20 -13.78
CA GLY A 33 -7.60 -4.56 -12.91
C GLY A 33 -8.99 -4.22 -13.48
N GLN A 34 -9.84 -5.24 -13.55
CA GLN A 34 -11.10 -5.20 -14.31
C GLN A 34 -12.24 -4.42 -13.66
N ALA A 35 -12.12 -4.02 -12.39
CA ALA A 35 -13.17 -3.27 -11.70
C ALA A 35 -13.17 -1.81 -12.16
N GLN A 36 -14.10 -1.46 -13.05
CA GLN A 36 -14.20 -0.15 -13.70
C GLN A 36 -15.20 0.78 -13.00
N SER A 37 -16.13 0.22 -12.23
CA SER A 37 -17.14 0.98 -11.48
C SER A 37 -16.89 0.97 -9.96
N LEU A 38 -17.48 1.95 -9.27
CA LEU A 38 -17.50 1.98 -7.81
C LEU A 38 -18.15 0.72 -7.23
N THR A 39 -19.23 0.25 -7.83
CA THR A 39 -19.95 -0.96 -7.43
C THR A 39 -19.07 -2.20 -7.50
N GLU A 40 -18.36 -2.40 -8.61
CA GLU A 40 -17.43 -3.53 -8.77
C GLU A 40 -16.28 -3.45 -7.76
N ARG A 41 -15.73 -2.26 -7.51
CA ARG A 41 -14.67 -2.05 -6.52
C ARG A 41 -15.12 -2.20 -5.08
N ALA A 42 -16.41 -2.08 -4.80
CA ALA A 42 -16.97 -2.18 -3.45
C ALA A 42 -17.44 -3.60 -3.08
N GLN A 43 -17.41 -4.54 -4.03
CA GLN A 43 -17.92 -5.89 -3.80
C GLN A 43 -17.05 -6.66 -2.79
N VAL A 44 -17.66 -7.04 -1.66
CA VAL A 44 -17.07 -7.96 -0.69
C VAL A 44 -17.11 -9.38 -1.27
N PRO A 45 -16.00 -10.14 -1.24
CA PRO A 45 -15.98 -11.50 -1.77
C PRO A 45 -16.86 -12.42 -0.91
N SER A 46 -17.69 -13.25 -1.56
CA SER A 46 -18.51 -14.26 -0.89
C SER A 46 -17.71 -15.51 -0.49
N GLU A 47 -16.53 -15.72 -1.09
CA GLU A 47 -15.68 -16.88 -0.91
C GLU A 47 -14.20 -16.49 -0.75
N GLY A 48 -13.39 -17.41 -0.23
CA GLY A 48 -11.94 -17.23 -0.11
C GLY A 48 -11.49 -16.34 1.05
N ILE A 49 -12.42 -15.80 1.84
CA ILE A 49 -12.12 -15.15 3.12
C ILE A 49 -11.49 -16.21 4.06
N PRO A 50 -10.27 -15.98 4.56
CA PRO A 50 -9.63 -16.93 5.48
C PRO A 50 -10.45 -17.17 6.75
N GLU A 51 -10.35 -18.38 7.30
CA GLU A 51 -11.07 -18.77 8.53
C GLU A 51 -10.77 -17.81 9.70
N GLY A 52 -11.81 -17.41 10.43
CA GLY A 52 -11.70 -16.49 11.56
C GLY A 52 -11.42 -15.03 11.17
N ILE A 53 -11.50 -14.68 9.88
CA ILE A 53 -11.43 -13.29 9.39
C ILE A 53 -12.80 -12.82 8.95
N HIS A 54 -13.20 -11.64 9.41
CA HIS A 54 -14.37 -10.92 8.93
C HIS A 54 -13.93 -9.79 8.00
N VAL A 55 -14.68 -9.60 6.92
CA VAL A 55 -14.45 -8.54 5.94
C VAL A 55 -15.73 -7.75 5.75
N SER A 56 -15.65 -6.43 5.95
CA SER A 56 -16.70 -5.48 5.56
C SER A 56 -16.15 -4.44 4.59
N CYS A 57 -17.02 -3.73 3.90
CA CYS A 57 -16.66 -2.65 2.99
C CYS A 57 -17.50 -1.41 3.30
N GLU A 58 -16.84 -0.26 3.38
CA GLU A 58 -17.50 1.03 3.52
C GLU A 58 -17.04 1.99 2.44
N LEU A 59 -17.91 2.92 2.07
CA LEU A 59 -17.59 3.96 1.09
C LEU A 59 -17.11 5.21 1.82
N ALA A 60 -15.81 5.42 1.86
CA ALA A 60 -15.25 6.65 2.39
C ALA A 60 -15.55 7.81 1.42
N PRO A 61 -16.13 8.93 1.90
CA PRO A 61 -16.44 10.08 1.06
C PRO A 61 -15.16 10.79 0.61
N PRO A 62 -15.21 11.56 -0.50
CA PRO A 62 -14.18 12.52 -0.83
C PRO A 62 -13.82 13.41 0.36
N SER A 63 -12.53 13.53 0.66
CA SER A 63 -12.10 14.47 1.68
C SER A 63 -12.38 15.91 1.23
N SER A 64 -12.96 16.72 2.12
CA SER A 64 -13.04 18.18 1.94
C SER A 64 -11.69 18.88 2.15
N GLN A 65 -10.68 18.16 2.66
CA GLN A 65 -9.36 18.67 3.02
C GLN A 65 -8.26 18.21 2.05
N ILE A 66 -8.60 17.78 0.82
CA ILE A 66 -7.59 17.36 -0.16
C ILE A 66 -6.56 18.49 -0.32
N PRO A 67 -5.27 18.23 -0.16
CA PRO A 67 -4.25 19.27 -0.30
C PRO A 67 -4.10 19.74 -1.75
N ALA A 68 -3.77 21.02 -1.93
CA ALA A 68 -3.61 21.65 -3.24
C ALA A 68 -2.59 20.92 -4.14
N SER A 69 -1.57 20.31 -3.54
CA SER A 69 -0.52 19.56 -4.23
C SER A 69 -1.02 18.31 -4.98
N ILE A 70 -2.22 17.83 -4.67
CA ILE A 70 -2.88 16.71 -5.35
C ILE A 70 -4.28 17.08 -5.88
N HIS A 71 -4.57 18.37 -6.03
CA HIS A 71 -5.75 18.82 -6.75
C HIS A 71 -5.60 18.53 -8.24
N SER A 72 -6.74 18.23 -8.88
CA SER A 72 -6.82 18.08 -10.33
C SER A 72 -8.16 18.64 -10.79
N THR A 73 -8.14 19.38 -11.90
CA THR A 73 -9.33 19.92 -12.55
C THR A 73 -9.98 18.92 -13.50
N THR A 74 -9.29 17.85 -13.85
CA THR A 74 -9.74 16.82 -14.80
C THR A 74 -10.20 15.54 -14.12
N ILE A 75 -9.87 15.36 -12.84
CA ILE A 75 -10.19 14.17 -12.07
C ILE A 75 -11.31 14.51 -11.08
N GLN A 76 -12.47 13.88 -11.25
CA GLN A 76 -13.56 13.99 -10.30
C GLN A 76 -13.22 13.23 -9.01
N LEU A 77 -13.40 13.86 -7.85
CA LEU A 77 -13.31 13.17 -6.57
C LEU A 77 -14.54 12.27 -6.39
N GLY A 78 -14.29 11.01 -6.05
CA GLY A 78 -15.33 10.01 -5.82
C GLY A 78 -15.18 9.35 -4.46
N GLN A 79 -16.20 8.58 -4.07
CA GLN A 79 -16.08 7.71 -2.90
C GLN A 79 -15.02 6.62 -3.16
N VAL A 80 -14.32 6.23 -2.11
CA VAL A 80 -13.36 5.13 -2.14
C VAL A 80 -13.87 3.97 -1.29
N PRO A 81 -14.03 2.76 -1.86
CA PRO A 81 -14.32 1.57 -1.06
C PRO A 81 -13.13 1.24 -0.16
N VAL A 82 -13.39 1.08 1.13
CA VAL A 82 -12.40 0.70 2.15
C VAL A 82 -12.83 -0.62 2.76
N PHE A 83 -11.99 -1.64 2.56
CA PHE A 83 -12.22 -2.97 3.10
C PHE A 83 -11.62 -3.07 4.50
N PHE A 84 -12.43 -3.43 5.48
CA PHE A 84 -11.99 -3.63 6.86
C PHE A 84 -11.88 -5.13 7.15
N TYR A 85 -10.67 -5.57 7.49
CA TYR A 85 -10.37 -6.93 7.91
C TYR A 85 -10.16 -6.96 9.41
N THR A 86 -10.80 -7.91 10.10
CA THR A 86 -10.63 -8.13 11.53
C THR A 86 -10.72 -9.62 11.86
N ASN A 87 -10.13 -10.02 12.98
CA ASN A 87 -10.33 -11.33 13.60
C ASN A 87 -11.20 -11.27 14.86
N ALA A 88 -11.74 -10.09 15.19
CA ALA A 88 -12.66 -9.89 16.30
C ALA A 88 -14.11 -9.92 15.81
N LEU A 89 -15.02 -10.42 16.65
CA LEU A 89 -16.46 -10.40 16.35
C LEU A 89 -16.97 -8.95 16.28
N SER A 90 -17.92 -8.72 15.37
CA SER A 90 -18.41 -7.43 14.84
C SER A 90 -18.72 -6.34 15.89
N GLU A 91 -19.06 -6.69 17.13
CA GLU A 91 -19.47 -5.73 18.17
C GLU A 91 -18.31 -4.89 18.74
N SER A 92 -17.07 -5.14 18.32
CA SER A 92 -15.86 -4.48 18.84
C SER A 92 -15.22 -3.42 17.92
N LEU A 93 -15.80 -3.16 16.75
CA LEU A 93 -15.20 -2.30 15.69
C LEU A 93 -15.64 -0.84 15.74
N ASP A 94 -16.55 -0.47 16.62
CA ASP A 94 -16.88 0.94 16.87
C ASP A 94 -15.64 1.66 17.39
N ALA A 95 -15.37 2.85 16.86
CA ALA A 95 -14.14 3.56 17.08
C ALA A 95 -13.87 3.77 18.58
N LYS A 96 -12.87 3.05 19.08
CA LYS A 96 -12.39 3.17 20.46
C LYS A 96 -10.93 3.61 20.42
N LYS A 97 -10.55 4.43 21.41
CA LYS A 97 -9.19 4.94 21.59
C LYS A 97 -8.12 3.84 21.68
N ASP A 98 -8.52 2.59 21.90
CA ASP A 98 -7.61 1.46 22.05
C ASP A 98 -7.52 0.58 20.81
N VAL A 99 -8.17 0.90 19.69
CA VAL A 99 -8.07 0.08 18.46
C VAL A 99 -6.83 0.49 17.67
N LYS A 100 -6.00 -0.49 17.28
CA LYS A 100 -4.87 -0.29 16.38
C LYS A 100 -5.31 -0.54 14.94
N VAL A 101 -5.09 0.44 14.06
CA VAL A 101 -5.52 0.36 12.66
C VAL A 101 -4.29 0.33 11.76
N ILE A 102 -4.25 -0.64 10.85
CA ILE A 102 -3.28 -0.70 9.77
C ILE A 102 -3.98 -0.22 8.50
N LEU A 103 -3.62 0.98 8.02
CA LEU A 103 -4.04 1.45 6.69
C LEU A 103 -3.08 0.85 5.65
N HIS A 104 -3.51 -0.18 4.93
CA HIS A 104 -2.65 -0.88 3.97
C HIS A 104 -2.88 -0.42 2.53
N VAL A 105 -1.80 0.01 1.88
CA VAL A 105 -1.75 0.43 0.48
C VAL A 105 -1.09 -0.65 -0.35
N HIS A 106 -1.89 -1.37 -1.13
CA HIS A 106 -1.41 -2.50 -1.91
C HIS A 106 -0.51 -2.09 -3.09
N GLY A 107 0.46 -2.95 -3.40
CA GLY A 107 1.30 -2.90 -4.59
C GLY A 107 0.57 -3.30 -5.88
N GLY A 108 1.33 -3.48 -6.97
CA GLY A 108 0.79 -3.76 -8.30
C GLY A 108 1.03 -2.65 -9.33
N GLY A 109 2.12 -1.87 -9.17
CA GLY A 109 2.54 -0.86 -10.15
C GLY A 109 1.58 0.31 -10.34
N ASN A 110 0.63 0.53 -9.41
CA ASN A 110 -0.47 1.49 -9.53
C ASN A 110 -1.49 1.23 -10.64
N VAL A 111 -1.42 0.04 -11.23
CA VAL A 111 -2.19 -0.34 -12.41
C VAL A 111 -2.87 -1.70 -12.24
N SER A 112 -2.57 -2.41 -11.15
CA SER A 112 -3.19 -3.69 -10.79
C SER A 112 -3.30 -3.81 -9.27
N GLY A 113 -3.95 -4.87 -8.81
CA GLY A 113 -4.15 -5.15 -7.40
C GLY A 113 -5.54 -4.74 -6.92
N HIS A 114 -6.08 -5.52 -5.99
CA HIS A 114 -7.31 -5.19 -5.27
C HIS A 114 -7.21 -5.77 -3.85
N PRO A 115 -7.71 -5.08 -2.80
CA PRO A 115 -7.65 -5.57 -1.41
C PRO A 115 -8.18 -7.00 -1.21
N THR A 116 -9.15 -7.41 -2.02
CA THR A 116 -9.82 -8.72 -1.94
C THR A 116 -9.13 -9.84 -2.70
N GLU A 117 -8.01 -9.57 -3.38
CA GLU A 117 -7.24 -10.64 -4.02
C GLU A 117 -6.67 -11.60 -2.96
N LYS A 118 -6.67 -12.90 -3.28
CA LYS A 118 -6.22 -13.97 -2.37
C LYS A 118 -4.85 -13.70 -1.72
N ARG A 119 -3.90 -13.11 -2.45
CA ARG A 119 -2.57 -12.78 -1.93
C ARG A 119 -2.62 -11.76 -0.77
N PHE A 120 -3.45 -10.73 -0.88
CA PHE A 120 -3.58 -9.70 0.14
C PHE A 120 -4.42 -10.20 1.31
N MET A 121 -5.52 -10.90 1.06
CA MET A 121 -6.32 -11.51 2.14
C MET A 121 -5.51 -12.52 2.96
N THR A 122 -4.69 -13.34 2.31
CA THR A 122 -3.78 -14.27 3.01
C THR A 122 -2.75 -13.50 3.85
N PHE A 123 -2.18 -12.43 3.31
CA PHE A 123 -1.25 -11.58 4.04
C PHE A 123 -1.90 -10.90 5.26
N PHE A 124 -3.08 -10.31 5.08
CA PHE A 124 -3.85 -9.66 6.14
C PHE A 124 -4.26 -10.64 7.24
N SER A 125 -4.75 -11.83 6.87
CA SER A 125 -5.08 -12.89 7.82
C SER A 125 -3.86 -13.27 8.68
N ARG A 126 -2.68 -13.46 8.07
CA ARG A 126 -1.45 -13.78 8.81
C ARG A 126 -1.05 -12.68 9.80
N ILE A 127 -1.18 -11.42 9.39
CA ILE A 127 -0.92 -10.27 10.28
C ILE A 127 -1.90 -10.31 11.45
N LEU A 128 -3.21 -10.37 11.18
CA LEU A 128 -4.26 -10.34 12.19
C LEU A 128 -4.14 -11.53 13.17
N HIS A 129 -3.87 -12.75 12.69
CA HIS A 129 -3.62 -13.89 13.57
C HIS A 129 -2.38 -13.69 14.46
N THR A 130 -1.30 -13.14 13.91
CA THR A 130 -0.06 -12.90 14.67
C THR A 130 -0.29 -11.85 15.76
N LEU A 131 -0.97 -10.76 15.42
CA LEU A 131 -1.30 -9.69 16.36
C LEU A 131 -2.34 -10.16 17.40
N GLY A 132 -3.33 -10.95 16.99
CA GLY A 132 -4.33 -11.54 17.87
C GLY A 132 -3.73 -12.49 18.91
N LYS A 133 -2.79 -13.35 18.51
CA LYS A 133 -2.06 -14.24 19.45
C LYS A 133 -1.27 -13.47 20.50
N LYS A 134 -0.57 -12.40 20.09
CA LYS A 134 0.17 -11.55 21.02
C LYS A 134 -0.76 -10.77 21.95
N SER A 135 -1.87 -10.28 21.42
CA SER A 135 -2.85 -9.48 22.17
C SER A 135 -3.63 -10.31 23.20
N GLY A 136 -4.03 -11.54 22.85
CA GLY A 136 -4.69 -12.45 23.79
C GLY A 136 -3.81 -12.87 24.97
N ALA A 137 -2.48 -12.85 24.81
CA ALA A 137 -1.52 -13.12 25.88
C ALA A 137 -1.23 -11.89 26.78
N GLN A 138 -1.54 -10.67 26.31
CA GLN A 138 -1.18 -9.41 26.97
C GLN A 138 -2.39 -8.53 27.32
N GLY A 139 -3.62 -8.97 27.02
CA GLY A 139 -4.84 -8.18 27.22
C GLY A 139 -4.98 -7.00 26.26
N SER A 140 -4.33 -7.03 25.09
CA SER A 140 -4.14 -5.86 24.22
C SER A 140 -5.31 -5.58 23.26
N SER A 141 -5.41 -4.30 22.89
CA SER A 141 -6.11 -3.66 21.76
C SER A 141 -6.56 -4.56 20.59
N ALA A 142 -7.80 -4.37 20.13
CA ALA A 142 -8.27 -4.93 18.87
C ALA A 142 -7.45 -4.37 17.69
N HIS A 143 -7.25 -5.19 16.65
CA HIS A 143 -6.50 -4.82 15.46
C HIS A 143 -7.39 -4.89 14.22
N ILE A 144 -7.34 -3.83 13.41
CA ILE A 144 -8.08 -3.74 12.15
C ILE A 144 -7.08 -3.47 11.03
N ILE A 145 -7.29 -4.09 9.87
CA ILE A 145 -6.64 -3.66 8.63
C ILE A 145 -7.69 -2.97 7.77
N ALA A 146 -7.48 -1.68 7.50
CA ALA A 146 -8.24 -0.90 6.53
C ALA A 146 -7.47 -0.89 5.20
N ALA A 147 -8.06 -1.43 4.14
CA ALA A 147 -7.44 -1.57 2.83
C ALA A 147 -8.31 -0.89 1.76
N PRO A 148 -7.96 0.36 1.37
CA PRO A 148 -8.69 1.08 0.33
C PRO A 148 -8.50 0.39 -1.03
N SER A 149 -9.61 0.12 -1.72
CA SER A 149 -9.61 -0.15 -3.15
C SER A 149 -9.47 1.18 -3.85
N ARG A 150 -8.24 1.65 -4.06
CA ARG A 150 -7.91 2.94 -4.72
C ARG A 150 -8.09 2.87 -6.23
N ARG A 151 -8.27 4.02 -6.88
CA ARG A 151 -8.20 4.17 -8.33
C ARG A 151 -6.85 3.69 -8.85
N LEU A 152 -6.90 2.87 -9.88
CA LEU A 152 -5.74 2.37 -10.61
C LEU A 152 -5.65 3.09 -11.95
N ALA A 153 -4.43 3.34 -12.41
CA ALA A 153 -4.12 4.06 -13.62
C ALA A 153 -4.40 3.24 -14.90
N THR A 154 -5.52 2.53 -14.96
CA THR A 154 -5.94 1.67 -16.08
C THR A 154 -6.71 2.44 -17.14
N VAL A 155 -7.21 3.62 -16.78
CA VAL A 155 -7.90 4.58 -17.64
C VAL A 155 -7.31 5.99 -17.42
N PRO A 156 -7.37 6.89 -18.41
CA PRO A 156 -6.75 8.22 -18.34
C PRO A 156 -7.22 9.10 -17.17
N GLU A 157 -8.45 8.92 -16.69
CA GLU A 157 -9.04 9.70 -15.60
C GLU A 157 -8.49 9.28 -14.21
N ASN A 158 -7.79 8.15 -14.14
CA ASN A 158 -7.27 7.57 -12.90
C ASN A 158 -5.73 7.62 -12.79
N LEU A 159 -5.06 8.36 -13.68
CA LEU A 159 -3.63 8.60 -13.57
C LEU A 159 -3.31 9.44 -12.32
N PHE A 160 -2.03 9.71 -12.07
CA PHE A 160 -1.62 10.64 -11.01
C PHE A 160 -2.41 11.96 -11.09
N PRO A 161 -2.96 12.49 -9.97
CA PRO A 161 -2.85 12.03 -8.58
C PRO A 161 -4.04 11.21 -8.03
N ALA A 162 -4.90 10.60 -8.85
CA ALA A 162 -6.16 9.96 -8.41
C ALA A 162 -6.00 8.98 -7.23
N ALA A 163 -4.99 8.11 -7.29
CA ALA A 163 -4.70 7.16 -6.22
C ALA A 163 -4.38 7.84 -4.87
N LEU A 164 -3.66 8.98 -4.88
CA LEU A 164 -3.33 9.72 -3.66
C LEU A 164 -4.56 10.44 -3.09
N GLN A 165 -5.45 10.94 -3.95
CA GLN A 165 -6.72 11.53 -3.50
C GLN A 165 -7.60 10.50 -2.78
N ASP A 166 -7.69 9.28 -3.32
CA ASP A 166 -8.43 8.17 -2.72
C ASP A 166 -7.82 7.78 -1.37
N LEU A 167 -6.49 7.64 -1.31
CA LEU A 167 -5.79 7.26 -0.09
C LEU A 167 -5.87 8.34 1.01
N PHE A 168 -5.78 9.61 0.64
CA PHE A 168 -6.00 10.72 1.58
C PHE A 168 -7.43 10.74 2.10
N SER A 169 -8.41 10.49 1.23
CA SER A 169 -9.83 10.39 1.63
C SER A 169 -10.07 9.20 2.56
N ALA A 170 -9.44 8.06 2.31
CA ALA A 170 -9.51 6.90 3.21
C ALA A 170 -8.88 7.20 4.57
N TYR A 171 -7.71 7.85 4.63
CA TYR A 171 -7.10 8.27 5.89
C TYR A 171 -7.99 9.25 6.67
N HIS A 172 -8.50 10.28 5.99
CA HIS A 172 -9.42 11.24 6.61
C HIS A 172 -10.70 10.55 7.13
N HIS A 173 -11.25 9.58 6.40
CA HIS A 173 -12.38 8.77 6.85
C HIS A 173 -12.08 8.02 8.14
N LEU A 174 -10.88 7.44 8.30
CA LEU A 174 -10.47 6.81 9.57
C LEU A 174 -10.42 7.82 10.73
N ILE A 175 -9.95 9.05 10.48
CA ILE A 175 -9.95 10.11 11.49
C ILE A 175 -11.38 10.52 11.87
N LEU A 176 -12.26 10.73 10.88
CA LEU A 176 -13.67 11.07 11.10
C LEU A 176 -14.44 9.96 11.82
N ARG A 177 -14.06 8.71 11.56
CA ARG A 177 -14.56 7.54 12.29
C ARG A 177 -14.20 7.56 13.77
N GLY A 178 -13.18 8.32 14.18
CA GLY A 178 -12.75 8.46 15.58
C GLY A 178 -11.54 7.59 15.95
N PHE A 179 -10.85 6.99 14.99
CA PHE A 179 -9.59 6.30 15.27
C PHE A 179 -8.51 7.31 15.64
N ALA A 180 -7.81 7.08 16.77
CA ALA A 180 -6.70 7.93 17.18
C ALA A 180 -5.55 7.82 16.16
N ALA A 181 -5.05 8.95 15.66
CA ALA A 181 -4.05 8.97 14.60
C ALA A 181 -2.73 8.27 15.01
N GLU A 182 -2.32 8.43 16.26
CA GLU A 182 -1.19 7.71 16.87
C GLU A 182 -1.32 6.18 16.86
N ASN A 183 -2.54 5.66 16.71
CA ASN A 183 -2.83 4.23 16.59
C ASN A 183 -2.97 3.75 15.15
N ILE A 184 -2.89 4.67 14.17
CA ILE A 184 -2.90 4.33 12.75
C ILE A 184 -1.46 4.08 12.30
N THR A 185 -1.22 2.90 11.73
CA THR A 185 0.00 2.57 11.02
C THR A 185 -0.29 2.54 9.53
N ILE A 186 0.37 3.41 8.74
CA ILE A 186 0.29 3.34 7.29
C ILE A 186 1.28 2.28 6.81
N THR A 187 0.83 1.35 5.98
CA THR A 187 1.70 0.33 5.40
C THR A 187 1.52 0.24 3.89
N GLY A 188 2.52 -0.26 3.19
CA GLY A 188 2.36 -0.55 1.77
C GLY A 188 3.51 -1.36 1.19
N ASP A 189 3.23 -2.08 0.10
CA ASP A 189 4.20 -2.90 -0.62
C ASP A 189 4.47 -2.41 -2.04
N SER A 190 5.70 -2.52 -2.53
CA SER A 190 6.06 -2.13 -3.90
C SER A 190 5.62 -0.68 -4.22
N ALA A 191 4.87 -0.46 -5.30
CA ALA A 191 4.29 0.84 -5.65
C ALA A 191 3.36 1.41 -4.55
N GLY A 192 2.68 0.55 -3.80
CA GLY A 192 1.88 0.94 -2.64
C GLY A 192 2.74 1.43 -1.47
N GLY A 193 3.97 0.95 -1.34
CA GLY A 193 4.95 1.46 -0.39
C GLY A 193 5.39 2.89 -0.71
N ASN A 194 5.58 3.22 -1.99
CA ASN A 194 5.83 4.60 -2.42
C ASN A 194 4.62 5.50 -2.13
N LEU A 195 3.41 5.05 -2.46
CA LEU A 195 2.19 5.79 -2.14
C LEU A 195 1.98 6.00 -0.65
N ALA A 196 2.30 5.02 0.20
CA ALA A 196 2.25 5.15 1.65
C ALA A 196 3.23 6.22 2.16
N LEU A 197 4.44 6.27 1.59
CA LEU A 197 5.44 7.29 1.90
C LEU A 197 4.98 8.70 1.49
N VAL A 198 4.52 8.83 0.24
CA VAL A 198 4.00 10.09 -0.32
C VAL A 198 2.75 10.56 0.43
N LEU A 199 1.83 9.65 0.77
CA LEU A 199 0.64 9.95 1.57
C LEU A 199 1.03 10.52 2.93
N THR A 200 2.02 9.92 3.61
CA THR A 200 2.52 10.41 4.91
C THR A 200 3.03 11.84 4.80
N TYR A 201 3.79 12.13 3.73
CA TYR A 201 4.24 13.50 3.45
C TYR A 201 3.07 14.45 3.19
N ILE A 202 2.08 14.05 2.38
CA ILE A 202 0.89 14.88 2.11
C ILE A 202 0.11 15.16 3.42
N ILE A 203 -0.03 14.16 4.30
CA ILE A 203 -0.67 14.35 5.60
C ILE A 203 0.10 15.38 6.44
N SER A 204 1.43 15.34 6.44
CA SER A 204 2.28 16.30 7.16
C SER A 204 2.11 17.76 6.70
N GLN A 205 1.65 17.95 5.46
CA GLN A 205 1.36 19.26 4.87
C GLN A 205 -0.12 19.66 5.01
N SER A 206 -0.94 18.81 5.62
CA SER A 206 -2.37 19.03 5.80
C SER A 206 -2.71 19.37 7.25
N THR A 207 -3.99 19.67 7.51
CA THR A 207 -4.52 19.86 8.86
C THR A 207 -4.87 18.56 9.58
N LEU A 208 -4.71 17.40 8.93
CA LEU A 208 -4.96 16.10 9.55
C LEU A 208 -3.83 15.72 10.51
N PRO A 209 -4.14 15.06 11.63
CA PRO A 209 -3.10 14.55 12.53
C PRO A 209 -2.25 13.49 11.83
N MET A 210 -0.96 13.45 12.15
CA MET A 210 -0.02 12.46 11.61
C MET A 210 -0.33 11.03 12.09
N PRO A 211 -0.12 10.01 11.25
CA PRO A 211 -0.19 8.62 11.70
C PRO A 211 0.93 8.34 12.72
N GLY A 212 0.70 7.43 13.65
CA GLY A 212 1.71 7.07 14.63
C GLY A 212 2.91 6.34 14.03
N HIS A 213 2.70 5.57 12.95
CA HIS A 213 3.74 4.70 12.39
C HIS A 213 3.61 4.56 10.86
N VAL A 214 4.74 4.26 10.21
CA VAL A 214 4.81 3.86 8.80
C VAL A 214 5.67 2.61 8.67
N ALA A 215 5.19 1.58 7.96
CA ALA A 215 5.97 0.38 7.67
C ALA A 215 5.87 -0.01 6.18
N LEU A 216 7.01 -0.05 5.50
CA LEU A 216 7.08 -0.23 4.05
C LEU A 216 7.72 -1.57 3.67
N PHE A 217 7.15 -2.25 2.70
CA PHE A 217 7.62 -3.56 2.22
C PHE A 217 8.15 -3.44 0.79
N SER A 218 9.47 -3.39 0.64
CA SER A 218 10.14 -3.23 -0.67
C SER A 218 9.56 -2.07 -1.49
N PRO A 219 9.53 -0.82 -0.96
CA PRO A 219 8.87 0.30 -1.61
C PRO A 219 9.56 0.66 -2.93
N ASP A 220 8.76 0.93 -3.96
CA ASP A 220 9.21 1.43 -5.26
C ASP A 220 9.33 2.97 -5.23
N ALA A 221 10.24 3.46 -4.38
CA ALA A 221 10.29 4.87 -3.97
C ALA A 221 11.04 5.81 -4.94
N ASP A 222 11.79 5.25 -5.91
CA ASP A 222 12.46 5.99 -6.99
C ASP A 222 11.88 5.53 -8.33
N VAL A 223 10.86 6.23 -8.83
CA VAL A 223 10.23 5.90 -10.11
C VAL A 223 10.94 6.54 -11.31
N THR A 224 12.07 7.25 -11.08
CA THR A 224 12.98 7.64 -12.16
C THR A 224 13.86 6.48 -12.59
N TYR A 225 14.10 5.54 -11.67
CA TYR A 225 15.00 4.41 -11.82
C TYR A 225 16.44 4.80 -12.20
N ALA A 226 16.86 6.05 -11.95
CA ALA A 226 18.16 6.55 -12.35
C ALA A 226 19.32 5.79 -11.69
N SER A 227 19.11 5.29 -10.47
CA SER A 227 20.09 4.48 -9.72
C SER A 227 19.85 2.97 -9.83
N TYR A 228 18.92 2.53 -10.69
CA TYR A 228 18.59 1.11 -10.80
C TYR A 228 19.76 0.33 -11.39
N THR A 229 20.26 -0.64 -10.63
CA THR A 229 21.23 -1.61 -11.11
C THR A 229 20.51 -2.93 -11.34
N SER A 230 20.64 -3.50 -12.54
CA SER A 230 19.99 -4.77 -12.86
C SER A 230 20.50 -5.89 -11.96
N ILE A 231 19.62 -6.44 -11.13
CA ILE A 231 19.92 -7.59 -10.28
C ILE A 231 19.42 -8.85 -11.02
N PRO A 232 20.31 -9.81 -11.37
CA PRO A 232 19.97 -11.01 -12.13
C PRO A 232 18.83 -11.86 -11.53
N HIS A 233 18.60 -11.71 -10.22
CA HIS A 233 17.62 -12.48 -9.45
C HIS A 233 16.39 -11.67 -9.02
N ASP A 234 16.22 -10.44 -9.51
CA ASP A 234 14.97 -9.69 -9.30
C ASP A 234 13.81 -10.41 -10.04
N VAL A 235 12.62 -10.42 -9.47
CA VAL A 235 11.46 -11.07 -10.11
C VAL A 235 10.84 -10.16 -11.17
N ILE A 236 10.96 -8.86 -10.98
CA ILE A 236 10.32 -7.86 -11.84
C ILE A 236 11.42 -7.22 -12.70
N PRO A 237 11.33 -7.29 -14.04
CA PRO A 237 12.29 -6.61 -14.90
C PRO A 237 12.09 -5.09 -14.86
N LEU A 238 13.17 -4.33 -15.03
CA LEU A 238 13.14 -2.85 -15.11
C LEU A 238 12.09 -2.33 -16.11
N SER A 239 11.92 -3.00 -17.25
CA SER A 239 10.93 -2.62 -18.25
C SER A 239 9.49 -2.65 -17.72
N ALA A 240 9.16 -3.59 -16.83
CA ALA A 240 7.84 -3.67 -16.22
C ALA A 240 7.62 -2.53 -15.21
N TYR A 241 8.65 -2.22 -14.40
CA TYR A 241 8.67 -1.07 -13.51
C TYR A 241 8.45 0.25 -14.27
N GLN A 242 9.22 0.47 -15.33
CA GLN A 242 9.13 1.67 -16.18
C GLN A 242 7.78 1.78 -16.88
N ALA A 243 7.24 0.69 -17.42
CA ALA A 243 5.93 0.70 -18.07
C ALA A 243 4.80 1.09 -17.09
N CYS A 244 4.80 0.50 -15.89
CA CYS A 244 3.82 0.82 -14.85
C CYS A 244 3.93 2.28 -14.39
N SER A 245 5.14 2.77 -14.12
CA SER A 245 5.36 4.16 -13.68
C SER A 245 5.01 5.16 -14.77
N SER A 246 5.39 4.90 -16.02
CA SER A 246 5.05 5.77 -17.15
C SER A 246 3.54 5.89 -17.32
N GLN A 247 2.81 4.77 -17.22
CA GLN A 247 1.36 4.78 -17.30
C GLN A 247 0.75 5.54 -16.11
N TYR A 248 1.17 5.21 -14.88
CA TYR A 248 0.68 5.86 -13.67
C TYR A 248 0.87 7.38 -13.68
N LEU A 249 2.05 7.85 -14.07
CA LEU A 249 2.39 9.27 -14.03
C LEU A 249 1.74 10.05 -15.17
N GLY A 250 1.49 9.42 -16.33
CA GLY A 250 1.12 10.14 -17.54
C GLY A 250 2.17 11.21 -17.86
N ASN A 251 1.79 12.48 -17.79
CA ASN A 251 2.69 13.61 -18.00
C ASN A 251 3.32 14.16 -16.70
N PHE A 252 3.00 13.60 -15.53
CA PHE A 252 3.55 14.09 -14.27
C PHE A 252 5.03 13.75 -14.13
N PRO A 253 5.90 14.69 -13.74
CA PRO A 253 7.34 14.48 -13.69
C PRO A 253 7.75 13.41 -12.67
N ALA A 254 8.45 12.37 -13.13
CA ALA A 254 8.92 11.26 -12.29
C ALA A 254 9.90 11.69 -11.18
N ASN A 255 10.66 12.77 -11.41
CA ASN A 255 11.61 13.34 -10.45
C ASN A 255 10.95 14.31 -9.45
N HIS A 256 9.62 14.39 -9.42
CA HIS A 256 8.91 15.15 -8.40
C HIS A 256 8.77 14.34 -7.10
N PRO A 257 8.88 14.93 -5.90
CA PRO A 257 8.77 14.20 -4.63
C PRO A 257 7.45 13.45 -4.41
N LEU A 258 6.36 13.88 -5.06
CA LEU A 258 5.07 13.17 -5.04
C LEU A 258 5.00 11.97 -6.00
N ALA A 259 5.93 11.88 -6.95
CA ALA A 259 6.09 10.71 -7.81
C ALA A 259 7.11 9.74 -7.22
N SER A 260 8.30 10.26 -6.86
CA SER A 260 9.40 9.50 -6.25
C SER A 260 9.55 9.89 -4.79
N GLY A 261 8.94 9.11 -3.88
CA GLY A 261 8.96 9.40 -2.45
C GLY A 261 10.35 9.42 -1.82
N ILE A 262 11.36 8.83 -2.47
CA ILE A 262 12.77 8.93 -2.04
C ILE A 262 13.29 10.39 -2.06
N LEU A 263 12.67 11.27 -2.85
CA LEU A 263 13.04 12.67 -2.99
C LEU A 263 12.34 13.58 -1.97
N ILE A 264 11.48 13.02 -1.12
CA ILE A 264 10.81 13.79 -0.07
C ILE A 264 11.84 14.21 0.99
N PRO A 265 11.87 15.51 1.38
CA PRO A 265 12.82 16.01 2.36
C PRO A 265 12.38 15.64 3.79
N PHE A 266 12.49 14.35 4.15
CA PHE A 266 12.27 13.93 5.52
C PHE A 266 13.38 14.50 6.42
N THR A 267 12.97 15.22 7.47
CA THR A 267 13.91 15.65 8.51
C THR A 267 14.21 14.45 9.40
N LEU A 268 15.45 13.98 9.38
CA LEU A 268 15.90 13.00 10.36
C LEU A 268 15.93 13.68 11.73
N THR A 269 15.15 13.16 12.67
CA THR A 269 15.32 13.50 14.08
C THR A 269 16.38 12.57 14.68
N GLU A 270 17.02 12.99 15.78
CA GLU A 270 18.15 12.30 16.40
C GLU A 270 17.87 10.84 16.82
N ASN A 271 16.60 10.42 16.84
CA ASN A 271 16.14 9.08 17.25
C ASN A 271 15.83 8.14 16.08
N CYS A 272 16.35 8.41 14.87
CA CYS A 272 16.14 7.53 13.73
C CYS A 272 16.97 6.23 13.86
N GLU A 273 16.39 5.20 14.48
CA GLU A 273 17.03 3.90 14.63
C GLU A 273 16.90 3.07 13.35
N TRP A 274 18.04 2.75 12.74
CA TRP A 274 18.11 1.79 11.64
C TRP A 274 18.16 0.37 12.22
N TYR A 275 17.09 -0.40 12.02
CA TYR A 275 17.07 -1.82 12.32
C TYR A 275 17.44 -2.62 11.06
N PRO A 276 18.73 -2.94 10.81
CA PRO A 276 19.07 -3.91 9.79
C PRO A 276 18.31 -5.21 10.11
N ARG A 277 17.74 -5.88 9.09
CA ARG A 277 17.18 -7.23 9.25
C ARG A 277 18.23 -8.07 9.99
N GLY A 278 17.90 -8.46 11.22
CA GLY A 278 18.86 -9.02 12.15
C GLY A 278 19.69 -10.14 11.52
N ARG A 279 21.00 -10.12 11.85
CA ARG A 279 21.65 -11.40 12.15
C ARG A 279 20.73 -12.09 13.14
N ARG A 280 20.22 -13.25 12.77
CA ARG A 280 19.76 -14.19 13.78
C ARG A 280 21.04 -14.66 14.43
N ASP A 281 21.34 -14.07 15.58
CA ASP A 281 22.24 -14.71 16.53
C ASP A 281 21.55 -15.96 17.09
#